data_AF-A0A229VYP4-F1
#
_entry.id   AF-A0A229VYP4-F1
#
_cell.length_a   1.000
_cell.length_b   1.000
_cell.length_c   1.000
_cell.angle_alpha   90.00
_cell.angle_beta   90.00
_cell.angle_gamma   90.00
#
_symmetry.space_group_name_H-M   'P 1'
#
loop_
_entity.id
_entity.type
_entity.pdbx_description
1 polymer ?
#
loop_
_entity_poly.entity_id
_entity_poly.type
_entity_poly.pdbx_seq_one_letter_code
_entity_poly.pdbx_strand_id
1 'polypeptide(L)'
;KQEDLIKSTEDKLRELQQQGGVKATLHGYGGLRFDIDDRVTGRNNRLGITVTVPVTKKIVKVSRGVMSVSYECGDKAAGQSVSLSGSGETGGGGTGGMSYVAGDGIRISSDRVISADVTQSKLDGVQATAEQAEKTASGFSAQIGLAQQDARNALAAANESVRTLNGTAPIHVWRSDDKASATIWADTVTTTADGMMSSTDKAKLDGLENYSLPVATQQALGGVKPDGATITITPDGTITAHGTGSGGSMYWPIGSIYQNTTGTNPGLIFGGTWERRPSLGAYTWEKTADDTTTVHSALGSGALGAMTLGGEA
;
A
#
# COMPACT_ATOMS: atom_id res chain seq x y z
N LYS A 1 -40.63 -57.57 30.86
CA LYS A 1 -41.86 -58.28 30.40
C LYS A 1 -42.07 -58.19 28.89
N GLN A 2 -42.17 -57.00 28.28
CA GLN A 2 -42.39 -56.88 26.84
C GLN A 2 -41.13 -57.19 26.02
N GLU A 3 -39.96 -56.75 26.47
CA GLU A 3 -38.67 -57.10 25.84
C GLU A 3 -38.37 -58.61 25.94
N ASP A 4 -38.66 -59.23 27.09
CA ASP A 4 -38.50 -60.68 27.28
C ASP A 4 -39.42 -61.48 26.33
N LEU A 5 -40.62 -60.96 26.07
CA LEU A 5 -41.58 -61.58 25.16
C LEU A 5 -41.11 -61.46 23.70
N ILE A 6 -40.57 -60.30 23.31
CA ILE A 6 -40.00 -60.09 21.96
C ILE A 6 -38.83 -61.04 21.73
N LYS A 7 -37.91 -61.14 22.69
CA LYS A 7 -36.74 -62.01 22.60
C LYS A 7 -37.13 -63.49 22.55
N SER A 8 -38.03 -63.92 23.45
CA SER A 8 -38.57 -65.29 23.45
C SER A 8 -39.30 -65.63 22.14
N THR A 9 -40.02 -64.67 21.56
CA THR A 9 -40.70 -64.86 20.27
C THR A 9 -39.69 -64.94 19.12
N GLU A 10 -38.65 -64.11 19.10
CA GLU A 10 -37.59 -64.17 18.09
C GLU A 10 -36.83 -65.51 18.15
N ASP A 11 -36.48 -65.96 19.36
CA ASP A 11 -35.79 -67.23 19.56
C ASP A 11 -36.67 -68.41 19.10
N LYS A 12 -37.97 -68.38 19.42
CA LYS A 12 -38.92 -69.42 18.97
C LYS A 12 -39.12 -69.41 17.45
N LEU A 13 -39.14 -68.23 16.82
CA LEU A 13 -39.22 -68.08 15.37
C LEU A 13 -37.96 -68.62 14.68
N ARG A 14 -36.77 -68.35 15.23
CA ARG A 14 -35.51 -68.91 14.73
C ARG A 14 -35.47 -70.43 14.84
N GLU A 15 -35.92 -70.98 15.98
CA GLU A 15 -36.01 -72.43 16.20
C GLU A 15 -36.98 -73.11 15.21
N LEU A 16 -38.14 -72.51 14.96
CA LEU A 16 -39.12 -73.03 14.00
C LEU A 16 -38.64 -72.92 12.55
N GLN A 17 -37.87 -71.88 12.20
CA GLN A 17 -37.28 -71.72 10.87
C GLN A 17 -36.14 -72.72 10.58
N GLN A 18 -35.45 -73.24 11.60
CA GLN A 18 -34.39 -74.26 11.43
C GLN A 18 -34.90 -75.65 11.03
N GLN A 19 -36.22 -75.87 10.95
CA GLN A 19 -36.79 -77.18 10.60
C GLN A 19 -36.73 -77.50 9.09
N GLY A 20 -36.26 -76.57 8.25
CA GLY A 20 -36.10 -76.73 6.81
C GLY A 20 -34.70 -77.18 6.36
N GLY A 21 -34.09 -78.14 7.02
CA GLY A 21 -32.76 -78.65 6.65
C GLY A 21 -32.81 -79.54 5.40
N VAL A 22 -32.10 -79.15 4.33
CA VAL A 22 -31.90 -80.01 3.16
C VAL A 22 -30.78 -81.01 3.46
N LYS A 23 -31.13 -82.25 3.78
CA LYS A 23 -30.14 -83.33 3.92
C LYS A 23 -29.86 -83.96 2.55
N ALA A 24 -28.76 -83.57 1.91
CA ALA A 24 -28.25 -84.26 0.74
C ALA A 24 -27.15 -85.24 1.15
N THR A 25 -27.28 -86.52 0.78
CA THR A 25 -26.21 -87.51 0.92
C THR A 25 -25.61 -87.77 -0.45
N LEU A 26 -24.41 -87.25 -0.69
CA LEU A 26 -23.64 -87.57 -1.89
C LEU A 26 -22.81 -88.83 -1.63
N HIS A 27 -22.94 -89.83 -2.51
CA HIS A 27 -22.06 -91.00 -2.52
C HIS A 27 -20.94 -90.75 -3.53
N GLY A 28 -19.69 -90.70 -3.04
CA GLY A 28 -18.52 -90.52 -3.90
C GLY A 28 -18.21 -91.77 -4.71
N TYR A 29 -18.88 -91.97 -5.84
CA TYR A 29 -18.44 -92.91 -6.88
C TYR A 29 -17.84 -92.12 -8.05
N GLY A 30 -16.66 -92.52 -8.54
CA GLY A 30 -16.07 -91.97 -9.76
C GLY A 30 -15.08 -90.80 -9.62
N GLY A 31 -14.46 -90.61 -8.45
CA GLY A 31 -13.35 -89.66 -8.29
C GLY A 31 -13.73 -88.23 -7.91
N LEU A 32 -15.03 -87.93 -7.75
CA LEU A 32 -15.50 -86.65 -7.22
C LEU A 32 -15.17 -86.55 -5.72
N ARG A 33 -14.30 -85.60 -5.36
CA ARG A 33 -13.91 -85.29 -3.99
C ARG A 33 -14.28 -83.84 -3.71
N PHE A 34 -15.12 -83.64 -2.70
CA PHE A 34 -15.39 -82.33 -2.13
C PHE A 34 -14.61 -82.18 -0.82
N ASP A 35 -14.17 -80.98 -0.53
CA ASP A 35 -13.63 -80.58 0.76
C ASP A 35 -14.64 -79.72 1.54
N ILE A 36 -14.36 -79.47 2.81
CA ILE A 36 -15.22 -78.62 3.64
C ILE A 36 -15.24 -77.22 3.01
N ASP A 37 -16.40 -76.58 3.02
CA ASP A 37 -16.72 -75.29 2.38
C ASP A 37 -16.91 -75.29 0.86
N ASP A 38 -16.66 -76.41 0.16
CA ASP A 38 -17.06 -76.54 -1.24
C ASP A 38 -18.57 -76.37 -1.38
N ARG A 39 -19.00 -75.60 -2.38
CA ARG A 39 -20.42 -75.35 -2.66
C ARG A 39 -20.98 -76.42 -3.57
N VAL A 40 -22.02 -77.10 -3.10
CA VAL A 40 -22.77 -78.09 -3.86
C VAL A 40 -24.14 -77.54 -4.20
N THR A 41 -24.55 -77.69 -5.46
CA THR A 41 -25.87 -77.29 -5.94
C THR A 41 -26.73 -78.52 -6.18
N GLY A 42 -27.88 -78.56 -5.51
CA GLY A 42 -28.94 -79.56 -5.73
C GLY A 42 -30.15 -78.93 -6.41
N ARG A 43 -30.70 -79.59 -7.42
CA ARG A 43 -31.95 -79.18 -8.08
C ARG A 43 -33.04 -80.22 -7.81
N ASN A 44 -34.14 -79.79 -7.20
CA ASN A 44 -35.34 -80.62 -7.10
C ASN A 44 -36.19 -80.40 -8.36
N ASN A 45 -36.10 -81.33 -9.31
CA ASN A 45 -36.73 -81.16 -10.62
C ASN A 45 -38.27 -81.21 -10.57
N ARG A 46 -38.87 -81.76 -9.49
CA ARG A 46 -40.33 -81.77 -9.29
C ARG A 46 -40.87 -80.44 -8.77
N LEU A 47 -40.09 -79.74 -7.94
CA LEU A 47 -40.50 -78.46 -7.33
C LEU A 47 -39.86 -77.25 -8.01
N GLY A 48 -38.96 -77.44 -8.98
CA GLY A 48 -38.25 -76.35 -9.68
C GLY A 48 -37.24 -75.59 -8.81
N ILE A 49 -37.00 -76.04 -7.58
CA ILE A 49 -36.13 -75.35 -6.63
C ILE A 49 -34.68 -75.77 -6.86
N THR A 50 -33.79 -74.79 -6.96
CA THR A 50 -32.33 -75.00 -6.95
C THR A 50 -31.75 -74.41 -5.67
N VAL A 51 -31.00 -75.22 -4.93
CA VAL A 51 -30.37 -74.84 -3.66
C VAL A 51 -28.88 -75.06 -3.77
N THR A 52 -28.10 -74.05 -3.38
CA THR A 52 -26.63 -74.13 -3.28
C THR A 52 -26.24 -73.98 -1.81
N VAL A 53 -25.47 -74.93 -1.29
CA VAL A 53 -25.05 -75.01 0.11
C VAL A 53 -23.59 -75.47 0.23
N PRO A 54 -22.83 -75.02 1.24
CA PRO A 54 -21.48 -75.51 1.50
C PRO A 54 -21.50 -76.91 2.15
N VAL A 55 -20.48 -77.72 1.88
CA VAL A 55 -20.21 -78.97 2.59
C VAL A 55 -19.67 -78.64 3.98
N THR A 56 -20.38 -79.04 5.04
CA THR A 56 -19.98 -78.75 6.42
C THR A 56 -19.27 -79.92 7.07
N LYS A 57 -19.53 -81.15 6.63
CA LYS A 57 -18.84 -82.33 7.15
C LYS A 57 -18.53 -83.35 6.07
N LYS A 58 -17.37 -83.97 6.21
CA LYS A 58 -16.89 -85.09 5.39
C LYS A 58 -16.70 -86.31 6.29
N ILE A 59 -17.48 -87.35 6.04
CA ILE A 59 -17.48 -88.58 6.82
C ILE A 59 -16.87 -89.68 5.95
N VAL A 60 -15.72 -90.20 6.35
CA VAL A 60 -15.02 -91.28 5.65
C VAL A 60 -15.14 -92.56 6.46
N LYS A 61 -15.65 -93.63 5.86
CA LYS A 61 -15.74 -94.96 6.46
C LYS A 61 -14.98 -95.95 5.61
N VAL A 62 -14.02 -96.66 6.22
CA VAL A 62 -13.32 -97.78 5.58
C VAL A 62 -13.83 -99.08 6.18
N SER A 63 -14.33 -99.98 5.34
CA SER A 63 -14.79 -101.30 5.76
C SER A 63 -14.34 -102.34 4.74
N ARG A 64 -13.69 -103.41 5.21
CA ARG A 64 -13.18 -104.52 4.37
C ARG A 64 -12.36 -104.05 3.15
N GLY A 65 -11.53 -103.02 3.33
CA GLY A 65 -10.66 -102.49 2.27
C GLY A 65 -11.32 -101.54 1.27
N VAL A 66 -12.64 -101.29 1.38
CA VAL A 66 -13.35 -100.31 0.55
C VAL A 66 -13.62 -99.05 1.36
N MET A 67 -13.22 -97.89 0.81
CA MET A 67 -13.50 -96.58 1.39
C MET A 67 -14.82 -96.03 0.84
N SER A 68 -15.74 -95.65 1.72
CA SER A 68 -16.97 -94.92 1.40
C SER A 68 -16.88 -93.51 2.00
N VAL A 69 -17.16 -92.50 1.19
CA VAL A 69 -17.19 -91.10 1.63
C VAL A 69 -18.61 -90.58 1.49
N SER A 70 -19.15 -90.07 2.60
CA SER A 70 -20.44 -89.38 2.66
C SER A 70 -20.23 -87.96 3.14
N TYR A 71 -20.96 -87.02 2.55
CA TYR A 71 -20.88 -85.60 2.87
C TYR A 71 -22.19 -85.12 3.49
N GLU A 72 -22.11 -84.28 4.52
CA GLU A 72 -23.25 -83.51 5.00
C GLU A 72 -23.06 -82.06 4.54
N CYS A 73 -24.07 -81.52 3.85
CA CYS A 73 -24.14 -80.11 3.50
C CYS A 73 -24.87 -79.32 4.60
N GLY A 74 -24.39 -78.12 4.88
CA GLY A 74 -24.97 -77.24 5.90
C GLY A 74 -26.24 -76.53 5.46
N ASP A 75 -26.77 -75.72 6.38
CA ASP A 75 -27.85 -74.79 6.09
C ASP A 75 -27.41 -73.71 5.10
N LYS A 76 -28.39 -73.06 4.46
CA LYS A 76 -28.11 -71.95 3.55
C LYS A 76 -27.23 -70.91 4.22
N ALA A 77 -26.15 -70.52 3.55
CA ALA A 77 -25.44 -69.29 3.89
C ALA A 77 -26.43 -68.11 3.76
N ALA A 78 -26.50 -67.26 4.80
CA ALA A 78 -27.32 -66.06 4.80
C ALA A 78 -26.96 -65.19 3.58
N GLY A 79 -27.96 -64.85 2.76
CA GLY A 79 -27.79 -63.97 1.60
C GLY A 79 -27.61 -64.65 0.24
N GLN A 80 -27.69 -65.98 0.13
CA GLN A 80 -27.58 -66.64 -1.18
C GLN A 80 -28.96 -66.78 -1.87
N SER A 81 -29.11 -66.05 -2.98
CA SER A 81 -30.30 -65.97 -3.84
C SER A 81 -30.88 -67.33 -4.19
N VAL A 82 -32.14 -67.58 -3.82
CA VAL A 82 -32.98 -68.53 -4.55
C VAL A 82 -33.32 -67.82 -5.86
N SER A 83 -32.69 -68.21 -6.96
CA SER A 83 -33.15 -67.79 -8.27
C SER A 83 -34.47 -68.52 -8.54
N LEU A 84 -35.59 -67.88 -8.23
CA LEU A 84 -36.90 -68.27 -8.74
C LEU A 84 -36.96 -67.83 -10.21
N SER A 85 -36.26 -68.54 -11.09
CA SER A 85 -36.32 -68.31 -12.54
C SER A 85 -37.51 -69.05 -13.15
N GLY A 86 -38.70 -68.83 -12.58
CA GLY A 86 -39.96 -69.19 -13.21
C GLY A 86 -40.59 -67.89 -13.66
N SER A 87 -40.85 -67.76 -14.96
CA SER A 87 -41.78 -66.77 -15.49
C SER A 87 -43.04 -66.84 -14.62
N GLY A 88 -43.37 -65.75 -13.93
CA GLY A 88 -44.50 -65.71 -13.01
C GLY A 88 -45.81 -65.90 -13.78
N GLU A 89 -46.22 -67.16 -13.98
CA GLU A 89 -47.59 -67.49 -14.32
C GLU A 89 -48.45 -67.11 -13.11
N THR A 90 -49.12 -65.98 -13.17
CA THR A 90 -50.27 -65.74 -12.30
C THR A 90 -51.47 -66.50 -12.83
N GLY A 91 -51.53 -67.78 -12.46
CA GLY A 91 -52.76 -68.56 -12.46
C GLY A 91 -53.33 -68.64 -11.04
N GLY A 92 -54.56 -68.17 -10.87
CA GLY A 92 -55.53 -68.69 -9.89
C GLY A 92 -55.29 -68.42 -8.40
N GLY A 93 -56.08 -67.50 -7.84
CA GLY A 93 -56.71 -67.60 -6.52
C GLY A 93 -55.81 -67.86 -5.31
N GLY A 94 -55.48 -66.81 -4.56
CA GLY A 94 -54.87 -66.95 -3.23
C GLY A 94 -54.38 -65.62 -2.68
N THR A 95 -55.11 -65.10 -1.70
CA THR A 95 -54.88 -63.85 -0.98
C THR A 95 -53.52 -63.89 -0.24
N GLY A 96 -52.49 -63.21 -0.76
CA GLY A 96 -51.21 -63.10 -0.02
C GLY A 96 -49.96 -62.66 -0.80
N GLY A 97 -50.08 -61.92 -1.91
CA GLY A 97 -48.93 -61.37 -2.66
C GLY A 97 -48.45 -60.02 -2.12
N MET A 98 -47.13 -59.79 -2.10
CA MET A 98 -46.51 -58.52 -1.69
C MET A 98 -47.13 -57.33 -2.45
N SER A 99 -47.79 -56.43 -1.72
CA SER A 99 -48.43 -55.23 -2.30
C SER A 99 -47.38 -54.13 -2.45
N TYR A 100 -47.04 -53.79 -3.70
CA TYR A 100 -46.21 -52.63 -3.98
C TYR A 100 -47.05 -51.37 -3.81
N VAL A 101 -46.65 -50.50 -2.87
CA VAL A 101 -47.29 -49.20 -2.67
C VAL A 101 -46.56 -48.17 -3.52
N ALA A 102 -47.29 -47.46 -4.37
CA ALA A 102 -46.73 -46.39 -5.18
C ALA A 102 -46.41 -45.16 -4.31
N GLY A 103 -45.20 -44.60 -4.46
CA GLY A 103 -44.83 -43.33 -3.84
C GLY A 103 -45.45 -42.13 -4.55
N ASP A 104 -45.23 -40.93 -4.00
CA ASP A 104 -45.78 -39.70 -4.58
C ASP A 104 -45.28 -39.47 -6.03
N GLY A 105 -46.21 -39.27 -6.95
CA GLY A 105 -45.94 -39.12 -8.39
C GLY A 105 -45.65 -40.43 -9.14
N ILE A 106 -45.80 -41.59 -8.50
CA ILE A 106 -45.71 -42.91 -9.13
C ILE A 106 -47.12 -43.53 -9.15
N ARG A 107 -47.50 -44.13 -10.27
CA ARG A 107 -48.73 -44.90 -10.43
C ARG A 107 -48.37 -46.32 -10.85
N ILE A 108 -48.81 -47.29 -10.06
CA ILE A 108 -48.70 -48.72 -10.38
C ILE A 108 -50.09 -49.19 -10.80
N SER A 109 -50.27 -49.53 -12.07
CA SER A 109 -51.54 -50.00 -12.60
C SER A 109 -51.76 -51.49 -12.31
N SER A 110 -53.02 -51.93 -12.41
CA SER A 110 -53.44 -53.31 -12.13
C SER A 110 -52.84 -54.36 -13.08
N ASP A 111 -52.32 -53.92 -14.23
CA ASP A 111 -51.55 -54.70 -15.20
C ASP A 111 -50.04 -54.77 -14.89
N ARG A 112 -49.63 -54.26 -13.71
CA ARG A 112 -48.24 -54.21 -13.23
C ARG A 112 -47.32 -53.26 -14.01
N VAL A 113 -47.88 -52.29 -14.73
CA VAL A 113 -47.09 -51.22 -15.34
C VAL A 113 -46.82 -50.13 -14.29
N ILE A 114 -45.57 -49.65 -14.23
CA ILE A 114 -45.17 -48.54 -13.37
C ILE A 114 -45.03 -47.30 -14.26
N SER A 115 -45.79 -46.26 -13.93
CA SER A 115 -45.77 -44.95 -14.58
C SER A 115 -45.42 -43.86 -13.57
N ALA A 116 -44.80 -42.79 -14.04
CA ALA A 116 -44.50 -41.61 -13.23
C ALA A 116 -45.16 -40.39 -13.86
N ASP A 117 -45.89 -39.62 -13.06
CA ASP A 117 -46.54 -38.40 -13.51
C ASP A 117 -45.87 -37.18 -12.90
N VAL A 118 -45.37 -36.32 -13.78
CA VAL A 118 -44.87 -35.00 -13.38
C VAL A 118 -46.08 -34.11 -13.11
N THR A 119 -46.29 -33.77 -11.84
CA THR A 119 -47.40 -32.92 -11.45
C THR A 119 -47.12 -31.47 -11.81
N GLN A 120 -48.19 -30.70 -12.09
CA GLN A 120 -48.08 -29.27 -12.37
C GLN A 120 -47.36 -28.51 -11.24
N SER A 121 -47.62 -28.86 -9.98
CA SER A 121 -46.94 -28.27 -8.83
C SER A 121 -45.41 -28.46 -8.86
N LYS A 122 -44.91 -29.60 -9.36
CA LYS A 122 -43.46 -29.82 -9.53
C LYS A 122 -42.89 -28.95 -10.66
N LEU A 123 -43.65 -28.75 -11.74
CA LEU A 123 -43.28 -27.83 -12.82
C LEU A 123 -43.26 -26.37 -12.35
N ASP A 124 -44.27 -25.96 -11.58
CA ASP A 124 -44.38 -24.60 -11.02
C ASP A 124 -43.20 -24.31 -10.07
N GLY A 125 -42.78 -25.29 -9.27
CA GLY A 125 -41.60 -25.16 -8.40
C GLY A 125 -40.30 -24.98 -9.17
N VAL A 126 -40.13 -25.68 -10.29
CA VAL A 126 -38.98 -25.49 -11.21
C VAL A 126 -39.04 -24.11 -11.85
N GLN A 127 -40.22 -23.68 -12.32
CA GLN A 127 -40.42 -22.34 -12.89
C GLN A 127 -40.08 -21.24 -11.88
N ALA A 128 -40.60 -21.32 -10.65
CA ALA A 128 -40.31 -20.34 -9.60
C ALA A 128 -38.80 -20.25 -9.29
N THR A 129 -38.11 -21.40 -9.27
CA THR A 129 -36.65 -21.45 -9.08
C THR A 129 -35.92 -20.79 -10.25
N ALA A 130 -36.36 -21.01 -11.48
CA ALA A 130 -35.79 -20.40 -12.68
C ALA A 130 -36.01 -18.87 -12.70
N GLU A 131 -37.23 -18.40 -12.40
CA GLU A 131 -37.55 -16.97 -12.30
C GLU A 131 -36.73 -16.28 -11.21
N GLN A 132 -36.53 -16.94 -10.07
CA GLN A 132 -35.69 -16.41 -9.00
C GLN A 132 -34.22 -16.32 -9.43
N ALA A 133 -33.71 -17.34 -10.12
CA ALA A 133 -32.35 -17.32 -10.66
C ALA A 133 -32.16 -16.21 -11.69
N GLU A 134 -33.16 -15.99 -12.56
CA GLU A 134 -33.14 -14.89 -13.54
C GLU A 134 -33.12 -13.53 -12.86
N LYS A 135 -33.98 -13.29 -11.86
CA LYS A 135 -34.01 -12.04 -11.08
C LYS A 135 -32.67 -11.77 -10.39
N THR A 136 -32.06 -12.81 -9.81
CA THR A 136 -30.74 -12.70 -9.19
C THR A 136 -29.66 -12.37 -10.24
N ALA A 137 -29.66 -13.06 -11.38
CA ALA A 137 -28.71 -12.81 -12.46
C ALA A 137 -28.86 -11.42 -13.09
N SER A 138 -30.10 -10.95 -13.28
CA SER A 138 -30.37 -9.60 -13.78
C SER A 138 -29.95 -8.54 -12.77
N GLY A 139 -30.18 -8.79 -11.47
CA GLY A 139 -29.71 -7.93 -10.39
C GLY A 139 -28.19 -7.77 -10.38
N PHE A 140 -27.45 -8.88 -10.53
CA PHE A 140 -25.99 -8.82 -10.65
C PHE A 140 -25.54 -8.11 -11.91
N SER A 141 -26.18 -8.34 -13.06
CA SER A 141 -25.85 -7.65 -14.32
C SER A 141 -26.00 -6.13 -14.19
N ALA A 142 -27.07 -5.68 -13.51
CA ALA A 142 -27.28 -4.26 -13.23
C ALA A 142 -26.20 -3.69 -12.29
N GLN A 143 -25.87 -4.40 -11.21
CA GLN A 143 -24.81 -3.98 -10.29
C GLN A 143 -23.43 -3.94 -10.96
N ILE A 144 -23.11 -4.89 -11.83
CA ILE A 144 -21.88 -4.87 -12.63
C ILE A 144 -21.85 -3.65 -13.54
N GLY A 145 -22.97 -3.33 -14.19
CA GLY A 145 -23.10 -2.12 -15.02
C GLY A 145 -22.81 -0.84 -14.23
N LEU A 146 -23.39 -0.72 -13.03
CA LEU A 146 -23.13 0.40 -12.12
C LEU A 146 -21.67 0.45 -11.68
N ALA A 147 -21.09 -0.66 -11.23
CA ALA A 147 -19.70 -0.72 -10.79
C ALA A 147 -18.71 -0.35 -11.91
N GLN A 148 -18.97 -0.79 -13.14
CA GLN A 148 -18.16 -0.39 -14.30
C GLN A 148 -18.30 1.10 -14.61
N GLN A 149 -19.50 1.66 -14.46
CA GLN A 149 -19.73 3.09 -14.65
C GLN A 149 -19.03 3.92 -13.56
N ASP A 150 -19.13 3.50 -12.30
CA ASP A 150 -18.47 4.16 -11.16
C ASP A 150 -16.95 4.12 -11.30
N ALA A 151 -16.37 3.00 -11.74
CA ALA A 151 -14.95 2.90 -12.03
C ALA A 151 -14.50 3.86 -13.15
N ARG A 152 -15.28 3.97 -14.23
CA ARG A 152 -15.00 4.93 -15.31
C ARG A 152 -15.12 6.38 -14.81
N ASN A 153 -16.14 6.68 -14.01
CA ASN A 153 -16.34 8.00 -13.43
C ASN A 153 -15.18 8.38 -12.49
N ALA A 154 -14.73 7.45 -11.64
CA ALA A 154 -13.60 7.66 -10.73
C ALA A 154 -12.30 7.92 -11.49
N LEU A 155 -12.03 7.17 -12.57
CA LEU A 155 -10.87 7.40 -13.43
C LEU A 155 -10.95 8.76 -14.14
N ALA A 156 -12.13 9.13 -14.64
CA ALA A 156 -12.34 10.45 -15.26
C ALA A 156 -12.12 11.59 -14.27
N ALA A 157 -12.65 11.47 -13.05
CA ALA A 157 -12.46 12.46 -11.99
C ALA A 157 -10.99 12.59 -11.58
N ALA A 158 -10.28 11.47 -11.37
CA ALA A 158 -8.85 11.48 -11.07
C ALA A 158 -8.05 12.16 -12.20
N ASN A 159 -8.35 11.84 -13.45
CA ASN A 159 -7.72 12.46 -14.61
C ASN A 159 -7.99 13.97 -14.69
N GLU A 160 -9.21 14.42 -14.38
CA GLU A 160 -9.56 15.84 -14.42
C GLU A 160 -8.91 16.62 -13.27
N SER A 161 -8.83 16.05 -12.06
CA SER A 161 -8.13 16.65 -10.92
C SER A 161 -6.65 16.95 -11.23
N VAL A 162 -5.99 16.08 -12.01
CA VAL A 162 -4.60 16.29 -12.45
C VAL A 162 -4.49 17.27 -13.63
N ARG A 163 -5.56 17.42 -14.43
CA ARG A 163 -5.60 18.27 -15.64
C ARG A 163 -5.60 19.77 -15.37
N THR A 164 -6.00 20.19 -14.17
CA THR A 164 -6.10 21.62 -13.81
C THR A 164 -4.76 22.29 -13.51
N LEU A 165 -3.68 21.51 -13.35
CA LEU A 165 -2.34 22.05 -13.12
C LEU A 165 -1.72 22.47 -14.45
N ASN A 166 -1.94 23.71 -14.88
CA ASN A 166 -1.31 24.29 -16.07
C ASN A 166 -0.23 25.28 -15.63
N GLY A 167 1.00 25.06 -16.07
CA GLY A 167 2.12 25.98 -15.88
C GLY A 167 2.34 26.81 -17.14
N THR A 168 2.68 28.08 -16.95
CA THR A 168 3.28 28.94 -17.97
C THR A 168 4.43 29.67 -17.31
N ALA A 169 5.49 29.95 -18.07
CA ALA A 169 6.67 30.65 -17.57
C ALA A 169 6.25 31.84 -16.67
N PRO A 170 6.83 31.95 -15.47
CA PRO A 170 8.03 31.25 -15.01
C PRO A 170 7.78 29.87 -14.35
N ILE A 171 6.52 29.47 -14.12
CA ILE A 171 6.19 28.20 -13.44
C ILE A 171 5.82 27.14 -14.47
N HIS A 172 6.57 26.05 -14.49
CA HIS A 172 6.37 24.93 -15.41
C HIS A 172 5.81 23.73 -14.67
N VAL A 173 4.92 23.01 -15.35
CA VAL A 173 4.33 21.77 -14.83
C VAL A 173 4.64 20.65 -15.82
N TRP A 174 5.47 19.69 -15.38
CA TRP A 174 5.68 18.45 -16.11
C TRP A 174 4.76 17.36 -15.58
N ARG A 175 4.26 16.49 -16.47
CA ARG A 175 3.37 15.38 -16.13
C ARG A 175 3.99 14.08 -16.61
N SER A 176 3.90 13.03 -15.80
CA SER A 176 4.24 11.68 -16.24
C SER A 176 3.22 11.19 -17.28
N ASP A 177 3.64 10.29 -18.17
CA ASP A 177 2.78 9.75 -19.24
C ASP A 177 1.56 8.99 -18.69
N ASP A 178 1.73 8.36 -17.53
CA ASP A 178 0.68 7.67 -16.76
C ASP A 178 -0.20 8.61 -15.92
N LYS A 179 0.11 9.92 -15.92
CA LYS A 179 -0.61 11.00 -15.24
C LYS A 179 -0.77 10.80 -13.72
N ALA A 180 0.03 9.92 -13.12
CA ALA A 180 0.00 9.65 -11.69
C ALA A 180 0.76 10.70 -10.87
N SER A 181 1.61 11.50 -11.50
CA SER A 181 2.45 12.51 -10.83
C SER A 181 2.59 13.79 -11.67
N ALA A 182 2.76 14.91 -10.96
CA ALA A 182 3.10 16.20 -11.55
C ALA A 182 4.31 16.79 -10.81
N THR A 183 5.31 17.27 -11.57
CA THR A 183 6.45 18.01 -11.03
C THR A 183 6.29 19.48 -11.35
N ILE A 184 6.36 20.32 -10.32
CA ILE A 184 6.28 21.77 -10.44
C ILE A 184 7.69 22.32 -10.24
N TRP A 185 8.15 23.11 -11.20
CA TRP A 185 9.43 23.82 -11.11
C TRP A 185 9.27 25.24 -11.65
N ALA A 186 10.18 26.12 -11.28
CA ALA A 186 10.19 27.49 -11.80
C ALA A 186 11.53 27.78 -12.49
N ASP A 187 11.48 28.64 -13.50
CA ASP A 187 12.68 29.14 -14.16
C ASP A 187 13.62 29.79 -13.14
N THR A 188 14.92 29.51 -13.31
CA THR A 188 15.93 30.21 -12.53
C THR A 188 15.93 31.67 -12.94
N VAL A 189 15.72 32.55 -11.97
CA VAL A 189 15.78 33.99 -12.24
C VAL A 189 17.21 34.39 -12.61
N THR A 190 17.31 35.20 -13.66
CA THR A 190 18.58 35.79 -14.10
C THR A 190 18.43 37.31 -14.14
N THR A 191 19.52 38.04 -14.40
CA THR A 191 19.45 39.50 -14.58
C THR A 191 18.79 39.93 -15.90
N THR A 192 18.46 38.98 -16.77
CA THR A 192 17.86 39.24 -18.10
C THR A 192 16.52 38.53 -18.33
N ALA A 193 16.15 37.58 -17.46
CA ALA A 193 14.90 36.82 -17.58
C ALA A 193 14.25 36.66 -16.21
N ASP A 194 12.94 36.88 -16.17
CA ASP A 194 12.12 36.75 -14.97
C ASP A 194 12.01 35.27 -14.54
N GLY A 195 11.97 35.06 -13.23
CA GLY A 195 11.65 33.77 -12.61
C GLY A 195 10.56 33.97 -11.57
N MET A 196 10.71 33.39 -10.37
CA MET A 196 9.80 33.68 -9.24
C MET A 196 9.88 35.13 -8.73
N MET A 197 10.89 35.88 -9.17
CA MET A 197 11.05 37.32 -8.98
C MET A 197 11.41 37.95 -10.33
N SER A 198 11.20 39.26 -10.48
CA SER A 198 11.57 39.94 -11.73
C SER A 198 13.09 39.94 -11.92
N SER A 199 13.52 39.92 -13.17
CA SER A 199 14.92 40.12 -13.57
C SER A 199 15.49 41.44 -13.07
N THR A 200 14.63 42.48 -12.98
CA THR A 200 14.96 43.78 -12.39
C THR A 200 15.27 43.67 -10.90
N ASP A 201 14.45 42.95 -10.14
CA ASP A 201 14.68 42.79 -8.70
C ASP A 201 15.87 41.88 -8.42
N LYS A 202 16.11 40.88 -9.28
CA LYS A 202 17.33 40.08 -9.23
C LYS A 202 18.58 40.94 -9.46
N ALA A 203 18.56 41.83 -10.44
CA ALA A 203 19.66 42.76 -10.69
C ALA A 203 19.92 43.70 -9.49
N LYS A 204 18.86 44.16 -8.80
CA LYS A 204 19.01 44.94 -7.57
C LYS A 204 19.65 44.12 -6.44
N LEU A 205 19.19 42.89 -6.22
CA LEU A 205 19.75 42.02 -5.17
C LEU A 205 21.21 41.67 -5.45
N ASP A 206 21.57 41.33 -6.69
CA ASP A 206 22.95 41.07 -7.08
C ASP A 206 23.84 42.31 -6.91
N GLY A 207 23.26 43.50 -7.12
CA GLY A 207 23.92 44.78 -6.85
C GLY A 207 24.20 45.03 -5.36
N LEU A 208 23.48 44.39 -4.44
CA LEU A 208 23.71 44.54 -3.00
C LEU A 208 24.98 43.83 -2.52
N GLU A 209 25.33 42.67 -3.10
CA GLU A 209 26.56 41.94 -2.72
C GLU A 209 27.83 42.75 -2.99
N ASN A 210 27.78 43.67 -3.97
CA ASN A 210 28.88 44.56 -4.33
C ASN A 210 28.56 46.04 -4.05
N TYR A 211 27.63 46.31 -3.13
CA TYR A 211 27.23 47.69 -2.85
C TYR A 211 28.32 48.44 -2.09
N SER A 212 28.99 49.36 -2.78
CA SER A 212 29.83 50.36 -2.14
C SER A 212 28.97 51.54 -1.71
N LEU A 213 29.08 51.95 -0.44
CA LEU A 213 28.45 53.18 0.02
C LEU A 213 28.96 54.35 -0.84
N PRO A 214 28.09 55.14 -1.48
CA PRO A 214 28.51 56.34 -2.22
C PRO A 214 29.32 57.27 -1.34
N VAL A 215 30.22 58.08 -1.93
CA VAL A 215 30.91 59.13 -1.16
C VAL A 215 29.88 60.18 -0.73
N ALA A 216 29.85 60.50 0.56
CA ALA A 216 28.96 61.54 1.06
C ALA A 216 29.32 62.90 0.44
N THR A 217 28.31 63.65 0.01
CA THR A 217 28.44 65.02 -0.48
C THR A 217 27.42 65.93 0.23
N GLN A 218 27.44 67.23 -0.06
CA GLN A 218 26.42 68.14 0.47
C GLN A 218 25.01 67.87 -0.08
N GLN A 219 24.89 67.11 -1.18
CA GLN A 219 23.61 66.88 -1.88
C GLN A 219 23.19 65.40 -1.91
N ALA A 220 24.08 64.49 -1.50
CA ALA A 220 23.83 63.06 -1.52
C ALA A 220 24.35 62.39 -0.23
N LEU A 221 23.48 61.60 0.40
CA LEU A 221 23.86 60.76 1.52
C LEU A 221 24.81 59.66 1.03
N GLY A 222 25.84 59.38 1.83
CA GLY A 222 26.87 58.41 1.51
C GLY A 222 27.63 57.95 2.74
N GLY A 223 28.55 57.01 2.55
CA GLY A 223 29.45 56.56 3.60
C GLY A 223 30.50 57.63 3.92
N VAL A 224 30.73 57.87 5.22
CA VAL A 224 31.88 58.60 5.72
C VAL A 224 32.75 57.60 6.46
N LYS A 225 34.00 57.41 6.03
CA LYS A 225 34.97 56.58 6.74
C LYS A 225 35.85 57.50 7.60
N PRO A 226 35.75 57.45 8.93
CA PRO A 226 36.62 58.21 9.81
C PRO A 226 38.09 57.83 9.57
N ASP A 227 38.95 58.83 9.47
CA ASP A 227 40.39 58.67 9.21
C ASP A 227 41.19 58.49 10.51
N GLY A 228 40.56 58.75 11.66
CA GLY A 228 41.20 58.69 12.97
C GLY A 228 41.99 59.95 13.33
N ALA A 229 41.96 60.99 12.50
CA ALA A 229 42.67 62.25 12.72
C ALA A 229 41.74 63.46 12.57
N THR A 230 41.18 63.67 11.38
CA THR A 230 40.24 64.78 11.12
C THR A 230 38.80 64.41 11.49
N ILE A 231 38.43 63.14 11.37
CA ILE A 231 37.16 62.60 11.83
C ILE A 231 37.47 61.36 12.68
N THR A 232 37.02 61.35 13.94
CA THR A 232 37.27 60.26 14.90
C THR A 232 35.96 59.65 15.41
N ILE A 233 35.96 58.36 15.75
CA ILE A 233 34.88 57.69 16.48
C ILE A 233 35.36 57.46 17.92
N THR A 234 34.63 57.96 18.91
CA THR A 234 34.92 57.71 20.33
C THR A 234 34.44 56.31 20.75
N PRO A 235 34.92 55.73 21.87
CA PRO A 235 34.53 54.38 22.30
C PRO A 235 33.02 54.17 22.53
N ASP A 236 32.27 55.24 22.80
CA ASP A 236 30.80 55.27 22.93
C ASP A 236 30.06 55.41 21.59
N GLY A 237 30.77 55.49 20.47
CA GLY A 237 30.20 55.56 19.12
C GLY A 237 29.89 56.98 18.62
N THR A 238 30.28 58.02 19.34
CA THR A 238 30.10 59.42 18.90
C THR A 238 31.10 59.76 17.78
N ILE A 239 30.61 60.36 16.70
CA ILE A 239 31.45 60.85 15.60
C ILE A 239 31.83 62.31 15.88
N THR A 240 33.12 62.60 15.90
CA THR A 240 33.67 63.96 16.13
C THR A 240 34.49 64.41 14.93
N ALA A 241 34.29 65.66 14.52
CA ALA A 241 35.12 66.32 13.53
C ALA A 241 36.11 67.28 14.19
N HIS A 242 37.38 67.17 13.80
CA HIS A 242 38.48 68.04 14.20
C HIS A 242 38.84 68.92 13.00
N GLY A 243 38.75 70.24 13.17
CA GLY A 243 39.09 71.17 12.10
C GLY A 243 40.59 71.20 11.85
N THR A 244 41.03 70.81 10.65
CA THR A 244 42.44 70.91 10.21
C THR A 244 42.76 72.21 9.45
N GLY A 245 41.76 73.08 9.27
CA GLY A 245 41.90 74.40 8.64
C GLY A 245 41.74 75.54 9.64
N SER A 246 42.41 76.66 9.33
CA SER A 246 42.44 77.93 10.10
C SER A 246 41.09 78.65 10.28
N GLY A 247 39.95 77.98 10.10
CA GLY A 247 38.63 78.61 9.93
C GLY A 247 37.53 78.21 10.91
N GLY A 248 37.85 77.53 12.02
CA GLY A 248 36.84 77.15 13.03
C GLY A 248 37.41 76.62 14.35
N SER A 249 38.67 76.20 14.36
CA SER A 249 39.48 76.10 15.57
C SER A 249 39.96 77.51 15.96
N MET A 250 40.01 77.84 17.25
CA MET A 250 40.84 78.98 17.69
C MET A 250 42.24 78.74 17.15
N TYR A 251 42.66 79.51 16.13
CA TYR A 251 44.02 79.42 15.64
C TYR A 251 44.95 79.87 16.76
N TRP A 252 45.73 78.93 17.27
CA TRP A 252 46.76 79.19 18.29
C TRP A 252 48.09 79.46 17.57
N PRO A 253 48.54 80.72 17.42
CA PRO A 253 49.86 80.99 16.88
C PRO A 253 50.96 80.35 17.76
N ILE A 254 52.12 80.06 17.17
CA ILE A 254 53.30 79.63 17.93
C ILE A 254 53.62 80.68 19.00
N GLY A 255 53.90 80.23 20.23
CA GLY A 255 54.03 81.07 21.43
C GLY A 255 52.72 81.25 22.22
N SER A 256 51.59 80.71 21.73
CA SER A 256 50.34 80.71 22.49
C SER A 256 50.46 79.94 23.78
N ILE A 257 49.89 80.49 24.85
CA ILE A 257 49.86 79.87 26.17
C ILE A 257 48.47 79.31 26.47
N TYR A 258 48.41 78.03 26.81
CA TYR A 258 47.20 77.36 27.28
C TYR A 258 47.41 76.79 28.67
N GLN A 259 46.42 76.97 29.56
CA GLN A 259 46.45 76.48 30.92
C GLN A 259 45.30 75.50 31.17
N ASN A 260 45.60 74.33 31.72
CA ASN A 260 44.57 73.42 32.24
C ASN A 260 44.92 72.86 33.62
N THR A 261 43.91 72.35 34.31
CA THR A 261 44.07 71.75 35.63
C THR A 261 44.30 70.24 35.58
N THR A 262 44.08 69.62 34.42
CA THR A 262 44.17 68.16 34.22
C THR A 262 45.55 67.66 33.80
N GLY A 263 46.42 68.54 33.29
CA GLY A 263 47.72 68.18 32.74
C GLY A 263 47.66 67.52 31.35
N THR A 264 46.47 67.44 30.73
CA THR A 264 46.30 66.89 29.38
C THR A 264 47.03 67.76 28.35
N ASN A 265 47.77 67.15 27.42
CA ASN A 265 48.45 67.88 26.35
C ASN A 265 47.40 68.52 25.40
N PRO A 266 47.43 69.85 25.20
CA PRO A 266 46.46 70.55 24.33
C PRO A 266 46.54 70.14 22.86
N GLY A 267 47.67 69.60 22.40
CA GLY A 267 47.83 69.09 21.04
C GLY A 267 46.85 67.98 20.68
N LEU A 268 46.32 67.26 21.67
CA LEU A 268 45.29 66.23 21.47
C LEU A 268 43.90 66.80 21.13
N ILE A 269 43.68 68.10 21.38
CA ILE A 269 42.38 68.77 21.21
C ILE A 269 42.48 69.85 20.12
N PHE A 270 43.57 70.60 20.09
CA PHE A 270 43.74 71.76 19.21
C PHE A 270 44.74 71.52 18.07
N GLY A 271 45.40 70.35 18.02
CA GLY A 271 46.48 70.06 17.08
C GLY A 271 47.78 70.83 17.38
N GLY A 272 48.82 70.53 16.62
CA GLY A 272 50.17 71.10 16.76
C GLY A 272 50.97 70.55 17.95
N THR A 273 52.23 70.99 18.04
CA THR A 273 53.14 70.56 19.12
C THR A 273 53.12 71.56 20.25
N TRP A 274 52.91 71.06 21.47
CA TRP A 274 52.85 71.87 22.69
C TRP A 274 53.90 71.38 23.70
N GLU A 275 54.65 72.32 24.25
CA GLU A 275 55.67 72.07 25.26
C GLU A 275 55.19 72.56 26.62
N ARG A 276 55.33 71.72 27.65
CA ARG A 276 54.94 72.09 29.01
C ARG A 276 55.97 73.06 29.60
N ARG A 277 55.50 74.21 30.05
CA ARG A 277 56.34 75.18 30.79
C ARG A 277 56.25 74.95 32.29
N PRO A 278 57.32 75.23 33.04
CA PRO A 278 57.26 75.24 34.50
C PRO A 278 56.17 76.22 34.98
N SER A 279 55.27 75.76 35.84
CA SER A 279 54.22 76.59 36.43
C SER A 279 54.02 76.24 37.89
N LEU A 280 53.73 77.25 38.72
CA LEU A 280 53.45 77.11 40.16
C LEU A 280 51.96 76.84 40.46
N GLY A 281 51.15 76.55 39.43
CA GLY A 281 49.69 76.36 39.52
C GLY A 281 49.18 75.41 38.45
N ALA A 282 48.11 75.79 37.73
CA ALA A 282 47.61 75.04 36.57
C ALA A 282 48.74 74.71 35.58
N TYR A 283 48.63 73.58 34.90
CA TYR A 283 49.61 73.13 33.92
C TYR A 283 49.61 74.08 32.74
N THR A 284 50.75 74.76 32.53
CA THR A 284 50.93 75.72 31.44
C THR A 284 51.63 75.06 30.27
N TRP A 285 51.07 75.21 29.09
CA TRP A 285 51.58 74.70 27.83
C TRP A 285 51.81 75.87 26.88
N GLU A 286 52.93 75.85 26.18
CA GLU A 286 53.23 76.78 25.09
C GLU A 286 53.23 76.02 23.77
N LYS A 287 52.54 76.55 22.75
CA LYS A 287 52.57 75.96 21.42
C LYS A 287 53.89 76.28 20.73
N THR A 288 54.65 75.26 20.33
CA THR A 288 55.99 75.41 19.77
C THR A 288 56.06 75.11 18.27
N ALA A 289 55.09 74.39 17.70
CA ALA A 289 54.98 74.17 16.26
C ALA A 289 53.54 73.91 15.80
N ASP A 290 53.25 74.19 14.53
CA ASP A 290 52.03 73.72 13.86
C ASP A 290 52.10 72.21 13.57
N ASP A 291 50.93 71.59 13.36
CA ASP A 291 50.87 70.20 12.94
C ASP A 291 51.44 70.08 11.52
N THR A 292 52.46 69.25 11.33
CA THR A 292 53.27 69.24 10.10
C THR A 292 52.65 68.43 8.95
N THR A 293 51.32 68.32 8.91
CA THR A 293 50.61 67.70 7.80
C THR A 293 50.14 68.75 6.77
N THR A 294 51.12 69.18 5.96
CA THR A 294 51.01 69.67 4.57
C THR A 294 50.17 70.93 4.29
N VAL A 295 50.86 72.06 4.12
CA VAL A 295 50.59 72.99 3.01
C VAL A 295 51.92 73.37 2.36
N HIS A 296 52.10 72.89 1.13
CA HIS A 296 53.21 73.26 0.26
C HIS A 296 53.21 74.78 0.02
N SER A 297 54.39 75.36 0.15
CA SER A 297 54.76 76.71 -0.27
C SER A 297 54.48 76.93 -1.76
N ALA A 298 53.29 77.44 -2.07
CA ALA A 298 53.01 78.05 -3.37
C ALA A 298 53.45 79.52 -3.36
N LEU A 299 54.76 79.76 -3.47
CA LEU A 299 55.29 80.98 -4.06
C LEU A 299 56.16 80.55 -5.24
N GLY A 300 55.50 80.47 -6.39
CA GLY A 300 56.13 80.17 -7.67
C GLY A 300 57.20 81.21 -7.99
N SER A 301 58.41 80.72 -8.24
CA SER A 301 59.43 81.45 -8.98
C SER A 301 58.86 81.77 -10.36
N GLY A 302 58.47 83.02 -10.57
CA GLY A 302 58.00 83.53 -11.85
C GLY A 302 59.14 83.53 -12.85
N ALA A 303 59.20 82.48 -13.67
CA ALA A 303 59.96 82.49 -14.90
C ALA A 303 59.40 83.59 -15.82
N LEU A 304 60.25 84.57 -16.15
CA LEU A 304 60.03 85.56 -17.20
C LEU A 304 59.84 84.85 -18.54
N GLY A 305 58.57 84.58 -18.88
CA GLY A 305 58.16 84.14 -20.21
C GLY A 305 57.98 85.35 -21.12
N ALA A 306 58.83 85.44 -22.15
CA ALA A 306 58.76 86.46 -23.19
C ALA A 306 57.37 86.47 -23.86
N MET A 307 56.67 87.60 -23.73
CA MET A 307 55.48 87.93 -24.49
C MET A 307 55.90 88.27 -25.93
N THR A 308 55.72 87.33 -26.86
CA THR A 308 55.72 87.67 -28.30
C THR A 308 54.27 87.99 -28.68
N LEU A 309 54.00 89.29 -28.84
CA LEU A 309 52.76 89.81 -29.41
C LEU A 309 52.73 89.47 -30.90
N GLY A 310 51.94 88.46 -31.27
CA GLY A 310 51.53 88.21 -32.66
C GLY A 310 50.19 88.90 -32.92
N GLY A 311 50.25 90.11 -33.47
CA GLY A 311 49.10 90.84 -34.02
C GLY A 311 49.23 90.98 -35.54
N GLU A 312 48.32 90.30 -36.23
CA GLU A 312 47.66 90.61 -37.51
C GLU A 312 48.47 91.08 -38.74
N ALA A 313 48.39 90.24 -39.79
CA ALA A 313 47.82 90.60 -41.10
C ALA A 313 47.36 89.32 -41.83
#